data_AF-A0A3B9M0K1-F1
#
_entry.id   AF-A0A3B9M0K1-F1
#
_cell.length_a   1.000
_cell.length_b   1.000
_cell.length_c   1.000
_cell.angle_alpha   90.00
_cell.angle_beta   90.00
_cell.angle_gamma   90.00
#
_symmetry.space_group_name_H-M   'P 1'
#
loop_
_entity.id
_entity.type
_entity.pdbx_description
1 polymer ?
#
loop_
_entity_poly.entity_id
_entity_poly.type
_entity_poly.pdbx_seq_one_letter_code
_entity_poly.pdbx_strand_id
1 'polypeptide(L)'
;GVTLCPTPTSGLRCVRTYDTRTAGNNTLARPLDTTVATLLTPMPLPNKFTSGDGLNTGTFLWNPPTAIRGPAIAARIDHNFNANNSIFGRYLWSDYNTLKGDPLNGRPQLYPDSPAFGEVFRRTSNLALSYRRVISPRVVNEFTAGYARFGFLFTQGEANPAWPNVPPFFFTGIDVPYLNTPRTARWVTTPQLLDNLSVVRGAHVFRGGINMRYYRHVDQRGQPGGINVTPSVTFSGTTRPAFIGTTGNSGFTPAPGINATDATNLGGVINNLYGLPASVTQVFISNLAQDTFLPYKTGNNITLYAEKHNLDQYNFYFQDEWKVRPN
;
A
#
# COMPACT_ATOMS: atom_id res chain seq x y z
N GLY A 1 -34.84 10.76 24.12
CA GLY A 1 -33.48 11.27 24.33
C GLY A 1 -32.96 10.82 25.68
N VAL A 2 -31.66 10.60 25.83
CA VAL A 2 -31.04 10.31 27.13
C VAL A 2 -30.98 11.61 27.94
N THR A 3 -31.32 11.56 29.24
CA THR A 3 -31.39 12.77 30.09
C THR A 3 -30.03 13.05 30.75
N LEU A 4 -29.72 14.32 31.06
CA LEU A 4 -28.53 14.65 31.84
C LEU A 4 -28.70 14.19 33.30
N CYS A 5 -27.62 13.71 33.92
CA CYS A 5 -27.69 13.27 35.31
C CYS A 5 -27.97 14.46 36.25
N PRO A 6 -28.94 14.35 37.16
CA PRO A 6 -29.29 15.44 38.08
C PRO A 6 -28.23 15.66 39.17
N THR A 7 -27.42 14.63 39.49
CA THR A 7 -26.31 14.76 40.46
C THR A 7 -25.06 14.00 40.02
N PRO A 8 -23.86 14.35 40.54
CA PRO A 8 -22.60 13.62 40.31
C PRO A 8 -22.55 12.19 40.88
N THR A 9 -23.59 11.71 41.56
CA THR A 9 -23.67 10.34 42.09
C THR A 9 -24.86 9.54 41.56
N SER A 10 -25.71 10.13 40.70
CA SER A 10 -26.81 9.41 40.02
C SER A 10 -26.27 8.27 39.15
N GLY A 11 -26.75 7.03 39.39
CA GLY A 11 -26.10 5.82 38.87
C GLY A 11 -26.67 5.19 37.61
N LEU A 12 -27.87 5.54 37.12
CA LEU A 12 -28.50 4.84 35.97
C LEU A 12 -29.37 5.76 35.10
N ARG A 13 -29.43 5.47 33.79
CA ARG A 13 -30.32 6.07 32.76
C ARG A 13 -30.15 7.58 32.49
N CYS A 14 -28.97 8.12 32.76
CA CYS A 14 -28.62 9.50 32.46
C CYS A 14 -27.18 9.62 31.94
N VAL A 15 -26.85 10.74 31.30
CA VAL A 15 -25.52 11.06 30.77
C VAL A 15 -24.91 12.25 31.48
N ARG A 16 -23.58 12.29 31.57
CA ARG A 16 -22.83 13.44 32.10
C ARG A 16 -21.84 13.93 31.07
N THR A 17 -21.61 15.23 31.08
CA THR A 17 -20.54 15.84 30.29
C THR A 17 -19.27 15.93 31.13
N TYR A 18 -18.14 15.79 30.47
CA TYR A 18 -16.82 15.98 31.07
C TYR A 18 -16.10 17.08 30.31
N ASP A 19 -15.85 18.22 30.96
CA ASP A 19 -15.09 19.33 30.37
C ASP A 19 -13.62 19.25 30.78
N THR A 20 -12.76 18.87 29.84
CA THR A 20 -11.31 18.74 30.03
C THR A 20 -10.63 20.08 30.31
N ARG A 21 -11.29 21.22 30.14
CA ARG A 21 -10.68 22.56 30.28
C ARG A 21 -10.81 23.14 31.68
N THR A 22 -11.71 22.58 32.50
CA THR A 22 -11.94 23.10 33.86
C THR A 22 -10.75 22.80 34.77
N ALA A 23 -10.45 23.72 35.70
CA ALA A 23 -9.32 23.57 36.62
C ALA A 23 -9.41 22.31 37.51
N GLY A 24 -10.64 21.85 37.81
CA GLY A 24 -10.86 20.61 38.57
C GLY A 24 -10.51 19.34 37.80
N ASN A 25 -10.71 19.34 36.48
CA ASN A 25 -10.44 18.20 35.61
C ASN A 25 -9.04 18.23 34.98
N ASN A 26 -8.45 19.41 34.77
CA ASN A 26 -7.12 19.61 34.22
C ASN A 26 -6.25 20.33 35.25
N THR A 27 -5.70 19.53 36.16
CA THR A 27 -4.98 20.02 37.34
C THR A 27 -3.66 20.71 37.02
N LEU A 28 -3.13 20.49 35.80
CA LEU A 28 -1.90 21.08 35.31
C LEU A 28 -2.14 22.28 34.37
N ALA A 29 -3.40 22.73 34.23
CA ALA A 29 -3.80 23.84 33.37
C ALA A 29 -3.24 23.73 31.94
N ARG A 30 -3.15 22.51 31.40
CA ARG A 30 -2.61 22.28 30.06
C ARG A 30 -3.50 22.95 29.00
N PRO A 31 -2.95 23.68 28.02
CA PRO A 31 -3.73 24.14 26.89
C PRO A 31 -3.99 22.98 25.91
N LEU A 32 -5.08 23.08 25.13
CA LEU A 32 -5.25 22.23 23.96
C LEU A 32 -4.07 22.44 23.00
N ASP A 33 -3.59 21.36 22.39
CA ASP A 33 -2.42 21.43 21.52
C ASP A 33 -2.80 22.04 20.16
N THR A 34 -2.11 23.13 19.80
CA THR A 34 -2.42 23.86 18.57
C THR A 34 -2.01 23.08 17.31
N THR A 35 -0.99 22.21 17.39
CA THR A 35 -0.56 21.36 16.27
C THR A 35 -1.58 20.24 16.01
N VAL A 36 -2.14 19.65 17.06
CA VAL A 36 -3.24 18.69 16.94
C VAL A 36 -4.50 19.39 16.44
N ALA A 37 -4.81 20.58 16.93
CA ALA A 37 -5.98 21.34 16.50
C ALA A 37 -5.98 21.62 14.99
N THR A 38 -4.83 21.92 14.37
CA THR A 38 -4.75 22.15 12.91
C THR A 38 -5.09 20.89 12.09
N LEU A 39 -4.91 19.70 12.67
CA LEU A 39 -5.23 18.43 12.04
C LEU A 39 -6.68 18.00 12.25
N LEU A 40 -7.22 18.22 13.45
CA LEU A 40 -8.56 17.76 13.80
C LEU A 40 -9.66 18.72 13.32
N THR A 41 -9.41 20.03 13.32
CA THR A 41 -10.43 21.05 12.97
C THR A 41 -10.99 20.90 11.54
N PRO A 42 -10.19 20.56 10.51
CA PRO A 42 -10.71 20.36 9.16
C PRO A 42 -11.50 19.07 8.97
N MET A 43 -11.46 18.14 9.93
CA MET A 43 -12.16 16.86 9.81
C MET A 43 -13.68 17.07 9.91
N PRO A 44 -14.48 16.38 9.08
CA PRO A 44 -15.93 16.47 9.17
C PRO A 44 -16.44 15.87 10.48
N LEU A 45 -17.53 16.43 10.99
CA LEU A 45 -18.26 15.85 12.11
C LEU A 45 -18.87 14.49 11.70
N PRO A 46 -19.02 13.55 12.66
CA PRO A 46 -19.60 12.24 12.37
C PRO A 46 -21.02 12.36 11.81
N ASN A 47 -21.34 11.51 10.84
CA ASN A 47 -22.67 11.41 10.22
C ASN A 47 -23.28 10.00 10.35
N LYS A 48 -22.57 9.05 10.98
CA LYS A 48 -23.01 7.68 11.22
C LYS A 48 -22.75 7.27 12.67
N PHE A 49 -23.85 7.12 13.41
CA PHE A 49 -23.85 6.81 14.86
C PHE A 49 -24.23 5.35 15.18
N THR A 50 -24.46 4.52 14.15
CA THR A 50 -24.60 3.06 14.30
C THR A 50 -23.26 2.33 14.38
N SER A 51 -22.16 3.06 14.19
CA SER A 51 -20.79 2.62 14.39
C SER A 51 -20.14 3.53 15.43
N GLY A 52 -19.38 2.94 16.36
CA GLY A 52 -19.01 3.58 17.63
C GLY A 52 -20.00 3.24 18.74
N ASP A 53 -20.00 4.03 19.81
CA ASP A 53 -20.95 3.89 20.93
C ASP A 53 -22.21 4.76 20.78
N GLY A 54 -22.25 5.62 19.74
CA GLY A 54 -23.39 6.49 19.44
C GLY A 54 -23.64 7.59 20.47
N LEU A 55 -22.75 7.75 21.44
CA LEU A 55 -22.84 8.73 22.52
C LEU A 55 -21.56 9.57 22.63
N ASN A 56 -20.42 8.93 22.86
CA ASN A 56 -19.12 9.60 22.96
C ASN A 56 -18.37 9.61 21.63
N THR A 57 -18.67 8.64 20.76
CA THR A 57 -18.01 8.41 19.48
C THR A 57 -19.04 8.16 18.38
N GLY A 58 -18.74 8.69 17.21
CA GLY A 58 -19.45 8.41 15.97
C GLY A 58 -18.44 8.29 14.84
N THR A 59 -18.89 7.74 13.72
CA THR A 59 -18.05 7.61 12.52
C THR A 59 -18.51 8.56 11.44
N PHE A 60 -17.61 8.84 10.50
CA PHE A 60 -17.92 9.57 9.28
C PHE A 60 -17.93 8.60 8.10
N LEU A 61 -19.00 8.62 7.31
CA LEU A 61 -19.18 7.82 6.11
C LEU A 61 -19.39 8.73 4.90
N TRP A 62 -18.63 8.46 3.84
CA TRP A 62 -18.80 9.09 2.54
C TRP A 62 -18.27 8.17 1.44
N ASN A 63 -18.51 8.53 0.17
CA ASN A 63 -18.01 7.79 -0.98
C ASN A 63 -16.80 8.54 -1.58
N PRO A 64 -15.56 8.11 -1.31
CA PRO A 64 -14.39 8.74 -1.88
C PRO A 64 -14.30 8.52 -3.40
N PRO A 65 -13.78 9.48 -4.16
CA PRO A 65 -13.58 9.32 -5.58
C PRO A 65 -12.47 8.29 -5.87
N THR A 66 -12.56 7.65 -7.03
CA THR A 66 -11.44 6.93 -7.65
C THR A 66 -11.58 7.04 -9.15
N ALA A 67 -10.47 7.05 -9.88
CA ALA A 67 -10.49 7.14 -11.33
C ALA A 67 -9.45 6.20 -11.93
N ILE A 68 -9.79 5.60 -13.06
CA ILE A 68 -8.86 4.79 -13.85
C ILE A 68 -8.47 5.58 -15.11
N ARG A 69 -7.18 5.62 -15.43
CA ARG A 69 -6.66 6.32 -16.61
C ARG A 69 -5.49 5.59 -17.24
N GLY A 70 -5.51 5.47 -18.55
CA GLY A 70 -4.32 5.26 -19.37
C GLY A 70 -4.64 4.62 -20.71
N PRO A 71 -3.74 4.74 -21.70
CA PRO A 71 -3.98 4.18 -23.02
C PRO A 71 -3.66 2.69 -23.03
N ALA A 72 -4.19 1.99 -24.03
CA ALA A 72 -3.75 0.66 -24.41
C ALA A 72 -3.44 0.66 -25.90
N ILE A 73 -2.23 0.23 -26.26
CA ILE A 73 -1.72 0.18 -27.62
C ILE A 73 -1.34 -1.27 -27.92
N ALA A 74 -1.81 -1.74 -29.07
CA ALA A 74 -1.42 -3.03 -29.61
C ALA A 74 -1.01 -2.85 -31.07
N ALA A 75 0.16 -3.37 -31.42
CA ALA A 75 0.65 -3.44 -32.78
C ALA A 75 1.00 -4.89 -33.11
N ARG A 76 0.65 -5.32 -34.33
CA ARG A 76 0.93 -6.66 -34.84
C ARG A 76 1.41 -6.57 -36.28
N ILE A 77 2.41 -7.38 -36.61
CA ILE A 77 2.94 -7.56 -37.96
C ILE A 77 3.04 -9.06 -38.23
N ASP A 78 2.55 -9.48 -39.38
CA ASP A 78 2.72 -10.83 -39.90
C ASP A 78 3.24 -10.71 -41.33
N HIS A 79 4.27 -11.47 -41.68
CA HIS A 79 4.81 -11.44 -43.02
C HIS A 79 5.35 -12.80 -43.45
N ASN A 80 4.91 -13.25 -44.63
CA ASN A 80 5.46 -14.43 -45.29
C ASN A 80 6.45 -13.96 -46.35
N PHE A 81 7.74 -14.20 -46.13
CA PHE A 81 8.76 -13.88 -47.13
C PHE A 81 8.69 -14.83 -48.33
N ASN A 82 8.34 -16.09 -48.07
CA ASN A 82 8.10 -17.14 -49.06
C ASN A 82 7.43 -18.35 -48.38
N ALA A 83 7.25 -19.45 -49.13
CA ALA A 83 6.64 -20.69 -48.62
C ALA A 83 7.36 -21.31 -47.40
N ASN A 84 8.63 -20.97 -47.18
CA ASN A 84 9.47 -21.57 -46.16
C ASN A 84 9.79 -20.64 -44.99
N ASN A 85 9.50 -19.35 -45.09
CA ASN A 85 9.96 -18.34 -44.13
C ASN A 85 8.86 -17.35 -43.81
N SER A 86 8.49 -17.25 -42.53
CA SER A 86 7.48 -16.30 -42.05
C SER A 86 7.89 -15.69 -40.71
N ILE A 87 7.47 -14.45 -40.48
CA ILE A 87 7.63 -13.77 -39.19
C ILE A 87 6.27 -13.35 -38.61
N PHE A 88 6.24 -13.29 -37.29
CA PHE A 88 5.19 -12.70 -36.49
C PHE A 88 5.84 -11.73 -35.49
N GLY A 89 5.25 -10.55 -35.33
CA GLY A 89 5.66 -9.56 -34.35
C GLY A 89 4.44 -9.01 -33.63
N ARG A 90 4.51 -8.91 -32.31
CA ARG A 90 3.50 -8.24 -31.48
C ARG A 90 4.17 -7.34 -30.46
N TYR A 91 3.72 -6.10 -30.39
CA TYR A 91 4.03 -5.19 -29.31
C TYR A 91 2.74 -4.75 -28.61
N LEU A 92 2.72 -4.88 -27.28
CA LEU A 92 1.66 -4.40 -26.41
C LEU A 92 2.25 -3.37 -25.46
N TRP A 93 1.53 -2.28 -25.24
CA TRP A 93 1.87 -1.27 -24.24
C TRP A 93 0.59 -0.73 -23.61
N SER A 94 0.58 -0.54 -22.29
CA SER A 94 -0.55 0.10 -21.63
C SER A 94 -0.15 0.77 -20.34
N ASP A 95 -0.77 1.92 -20.07
CA ASP A 95 -0.87 2.48 -18.72
C ASP A 95 -2.27 2.19 -18.15
N TYR A 96 -2.36 1.79 -16.89
CA TYR A 96 -3.61 1.56 -16.15
C TYR A 96 -3.50 2.14 -14.74
N ASN A 97 -3.53 3.47 -14.68
CA ASN A 97 -3.30 4.21 -13.46
C ASN A 97 -4.60 4.36 -12.66
N THR A 98 -4.53 4.12 -11.36
CA THR A 98 -5.59 4.43 -10.39
C THR A 98 -5.26 5.76 -9.72
N LEU A 99 -6.12 6.75 -9.90
CA LEU A 99 -5.96 8.13 -9.46
C LEU A 99 -7.05 8.52 -8.47
N LYS A 100 -6.83 9.60 -7.71
CA LYS A 100 -7.73 10.13 -6.67
C LYS A 100 -7.96 9.19 -5.47
N GLY A 101 -7.14 8.16 -5.33
CA GLY A 101 -7.27 7.13 -4.28
C GLY A 101 -7.44 5.74 -4.86
N ASP A 102 -6.88 4.75 -4.16
CA ASP A 102 -6.93 3.34 -4.50
C ASP A 102 -7.51 2.52 -3.33
N PRO A 103 -8.86 2.45 -3.20
CA PRO A 103 -9.50 1.71 -2.12
C PRO A 103 -9.19 0.20 -2.17
N LEU A 104 -8.88 -0.37 -3.34
CA LEU A 104 -8.54 -1.80 -3.48
C LEU A 104 -7.25 -2.15 -2.72
N ASN A 105 -6.32 -1.19 -2.60
CA ASN A 105 -5.06 -1.36 -1.88
C ASN A 105 -5.03 -0.61 -0.54
N GLY A 106 -6.21 -0.27 0.01
CA GLY A 106 -6.31 0.41 1.31
C GLY A 106 -5.81 1.85 1.30
N ARG A 107 -5.85 2.53 0.14
CA ARG A 107 -5.36 3.91 -0.03
C ARG A 107 -6.44 4.87 -0.53
N PRO A 108 -7.63 4.93 0.11
CA PRO A 108 -8.67 5.86 -0.30
C PRO A 108 -8.27 7.32 0.02
N GLN A 109 -9.09 8.26 -0.45
CA GLN A 109 -9.19 9.55 0.20
C GLN A 109 -10.03 9.38 1.48
N LEU A 110 -9.49 9.72 2.65
CA LEU A 110 -10.17 9.41 3.92
C LEU A 110 -11.29 10.40 4.23
N TYR A 111 -11.05 11.69 4.04
CA TYR A 111 -12.04 12.75 4.25
C TYR A 111 -12.22 13.61 2.99
N PRO A 112 -13.37 14.27 2.81
CA PRO A 112 -13.54 15.31 1.81
C PRO A 112 -12.39 16.32 1.90
N ASP A 113 -11.90 16.79 0.76
CA ASP A 113 -10.81 17.77 0.61
C ASP A 113 -9.43 17.38 1.18
N SER A 114 -9.29 16.22 1.83
CA SER A 114 -7.99 15.64 2.18
C SER A 114 -7.29 15.02 0.96
N PRO A 115 -5.94 14.97 0.91
CA PRO A 115 -5.24 14.19 -0.09
C PRO A 115 -5.58 12.70 -0.02
N ALA A 116 -5.55 12.02 -1.16
CA ALA A 116 -5.63 10.57 -1.17
C ALA A 116 -4.43 9.93 -0.45
N PHE A 117 -4.63 8.78 0.17
CA PHE A 117 -3.54 8.02 0.79
C PHE A 117 -2.57 7.40 -0.22
N GLY A 118 -2.91 7.43 -1.51
CA GLY A 118 -2.05 6.93 -2.56
C GLY A 118 -2.76 6.79 -3.89
N GLU A 119 -1.94 6.70 -4.92
CA GLU A 119 -2.32 6.41 -6.30
C GLU A 119 -1.45 5.25 -6.79
N VAL A 120 -1.89 4.59 -7.86
CA VAL A 120 -1.14 3.46 -8.42
C VAL A 120 -0.94 3.66 -9.90
N PHE A 121 0.32 3.75 -10.29
CA PHE A 121 0.71 3.84 -11.68
C PHE A 121 1.15 2.46 -12.15
N ARG A 122 0.50 1.96 -13.21
CA ARG A 122 0.77 0.65 -13.78
C ARG A 122 1.17 0.84 -15.21
N ARG A 123 2.41 0.51 -15.54
CA ARG A 123 2.91 0.53 -16.91
C ARG A 123 3.28 -0.87 -17.32
N THR A 124 2.71 -1.34 -18.41
CA THR A 124 2.96 -2.68 -18.93
C THR A 124 3.45 -2.62 -20.37
N SER A 125 4.38 -3.48 -20.72
CA SER A 125 4.75 -3.70 -22.10
C SER A 125 5.11 -5.16 -22.36
N ASN A 126 4.84 -5.61 -23.58
CA ASN A 126 5.19 -6.94 -24.04
C ASN A 126 5.64 -6.88 -25.49
N LEU A 127 6.74 -7.54 -25.80
CA LEU A 127 7.21 -7.76 -27.16
C LEU A 127 7.30 -9.28 -27.39
N ALA A 128 6.83 -9.74 -28.54
CA ALA A 128 7.05 -11.09 -29.03
C ALA A 128 7.41 -11.01 -30.52
N LEU A 129 8.55 -11.56 -30.89
CA LEU A 129 9.03 -11.70 -32.26
C LEU A 129 9.25 -13.19 -32.51
N SER A 130 8.51 -13.76 -33.45
CA SER A 130 8.61 -15.16 -33.85
C SER A 130 9.07 -15.26 -35.30
N TYR A 131 10.00 -16.17 -35.55
CA TYR A 131 10.45 -16.56 -36.88
C TYR A 131 10.22 -18.06 -37.05
N ARG A 132 9.47 -18.42 -38.08
CA ARG A 132 9.17 -19.80 -38.43
C ARG A 132 9.84 -20.15 -39.75
N ARG A 133 10.55 -21.29 -39.75
CA ARG A 133 11.24 -21.82 -40.92
C ARG A 133 10.81 -23.25 -41.21
N VAL A 134 10.36 -23.50 -42.44
CA VAL A 134 10.24 -24.84 -43.01
C VAL A 134 11.59 -25.21 -43.62
N ILE A 135 12.37 -26.00 -42.89
CA ILE A 135 13.71 -26.45 -43.30
C ILE A 135 13.58 -27.51 -44.40
N SER A 136 12.59 -28.39 -44.26
CA SER A 136 12.14 -29.34 -45.28
C SER A 136 10.66 -29.65 -45.08
N PRO A 137 9.97 -30.37 -46.00
CA PRO A 137 8.58 -30.81 -45.78
C PRO A 137 8.37 -31.63 -44.49
N ARG A 138 9.45 -32.08 -43.86
CA ARG A 138 9.46 -32.91 -42.66
C ARG A 138 10.09 -32.23 -41.44
N VAL A 139 10.65 -31.02 -41.58
CA VAL A 139 11.36 -30.34 -40.49
C VAL A 139 10.93 -28.88 -40.44
N VAL A 140 10.30 -28.51 -39.33
CA VAL A 140 9.83 -27.13 -39.07
C VAL A 140 10.42 -26.66 -37.75
N ASN A 141 11.03 -25.49 -37.76
CA ASN A 141 11.51 -24.80 -36.57
C ASN A 141 10.74 -23.49 -36.37
N GLU A 142 10.46 -23.16 -35.12
CA GLU A 142 9.88 -21.89 -34.71
C GLU A 142 10.65 -21.34 -33.51
N PHE A 143 11.25 -20.18 -33.71
CA PHE A 143 11.97 -19.45 -32.67
C PHE A 143 11.19 -18.19 -32.29
N THR A 144 10.94 -17.99 -31.01
CA THR A 144 10.31 -16.77 -30.46
C THR A 144 11.22 -16.11 -29.42
N ALA A 145 11.53 -14.84 -29.63
CA ALA A 145 12.20 -13.99 -28.65
C ALA A 145 11.29 -12.84 -28.22
N GLY A 146 11.37 -12.45 -26.97
CA GLY A 146 10.52 -11.39 -26.47
C GLY A 146 10.76 -11.03 -25.02
N TYR A 147 9.90 -10.17 -24.50
CA TYR A 147 9.86 -9.87 -23.08
C TYR A 147 8.45 -9.52 -22.63
N ALA A 148 8.18 -9.71 -21.35
CA ALA A 148 7.09 -9.05 -20.64
C ALA A 148 7.66 -8.14 -19.55
N ARG A 149 7.17 -6.91 -19.44
CA ARG A 149 7.57 -5.94 -18.42
C ARG A 149 6.33 -5.36 -17.75
N PHE A 150 6.35 -5.41 -16.42
CA PHE A 150 5.32 -4.82 -15.57
C PHE A 150 5.98 -3.86 -14.58
N GLY A 151 5.62 -2.60 -14.65
CA GLY A 151 6.01 -1.56 -13.71
C GLY A 151 4.83 -1.15 -12.85
N PHE A 152 5.05 -1.12 -11.55
CA PHE A 152 4.08 -0.65 -10.57
C PHE A 152 4.74 0.38 -9.67
N LEU A 153 4.17 1.58 -9.62
CA LEU A 153 4.49 2.57 -8.61
C LEU A 153 3.23 2.77 -7.77
N PHE A 154 3.33 2.40 -6.50
CA PHE A 154 2.31 2.68 -5.50
C PHE A 154 2.78 3.92 -4.74
N THR A 155 2.26 5.08 -5.12
CA THR A 155 2.44 6.26 -4.26
C THR A 155 1.67 6.03 -2.98
N GLN A 156 2.23 6.52 -1.89
CA GLN A 156 1.60 6.42 -0.57
C GLN A 156 1.45 7.84 -0.04
N GLY A 157 2.17 8.20 1.01
CA GLY A 157 2.24 9.57 1.50
C GLY A 157 2.65 10.59 0.44
N GLU A 158 3.34 10.19 -0.64
CA GLU A 158 3.68 11.07 -1.76
C GLU A 158 2.48 11.56 -2.59
N ALA A 159 1.29 10.97 -2.42
CA ALA A 159 0.07 11.54 -2.97
C ALA A 159 -0.36 12.84 -2.24
N ASN A 160 0.20 13.10 -1.05
CA ASN A 160 0.02 14.34 -0.33
C ASN A 160 1.08 15.39 -0.78
N PRO A 161 0.66 16.60 -1.22
CA PRO A 161 1.58 17.67 -1.60
C PRO A 161 2.59 18.09 -0.52
N ALA A 162 2.30 17.85 0.75
CA ALA A 162 3.18 18.17 1.87
C ALA A 162 4.32 17.14 2.08
N TRP A 163 4.32 16.02 1.36
CA TRP A 163 5.35 14.99 1.50
C TRP A 163 6.77 15.54 1.24
N PRO A 164 7.79 15.15 2.03
CA PRO A 164 7.78 14.18 3.13
C PRO A 164 7.47 14.78 4.51
N ASN A 165 7.00 16.02 4.56
CA ASN A 165 6.76 16.76 5.80
C ASN A 165 5.31 16.61 6.30
N VAL A 166 4.73 15.42 6.13
CA VAL A 166 3.43 15.09 6.73
C VAL A 166 3.62 14.77 8.22
N PRO A 167 2.68 15.14 9.10
CA PRO A 167 2.83 14.85 10.53
C PRO A 167 2.88 13.33 10.80
N PRO A 168 3.68 12.87 11.78
CA PRO A 168 3.82 11.45 12.08
C PRO A 168 2.81 10.94 13.12
N PHE A 169 1.65 11.59 13.29
CA PHE A 169 0.75 11.29 14.40
C PHE A 169 -0.22 10.14 14.10
N PHE A 170 -0.41 9.28 15.10
CA PHE A 170 -1.38 8.19 15.09
C PHE A 170 -2.24 8.30 16.36
N PHE A 171 -3.41 8.90 16.20
CA PHE A 171 -4.34 9.17 17.30
C PHE A 171 -5.12 7.91 17.69
N THR A 172 -5.47 7.80 18.96
CA THR A 172 -6.39 6.74 19.40
C THR A 172 -7.82 7.09 18.96
N GLY A 173 -8.45 6.21 18.18
CA GLY A 173 -9.87 6.34 17.80
C GLY A 173 -10.20 7.48 16.82
N ILE A 174 -9.18 8.07 16.17
CA ILE A 174 -9.36 9.09 15.14
C ILE A 174 -8.46 8.73 13.95
N ASP A 175 -9.06 8.52 12.79
CA ASP A 175 -8.32 8.32 11.55
C ASP A 175 -7.80 9.66 11.01
N VAL A 176 -6.55 9.71 10.53
CA VAL A 176 -5.86 10.94 10.12
C VAL A 176 -5.96 11.22 8.61
N PRO A 177 -6.03 12.50 8.15
CA PRO A 177 -6.24 12.86 6.74
C PRO A 177 -4.98 12.69 5.87
N TYR A 178 -4.02 11.88 6.30
CA TYR A 178 -2.75 11.67 5.61
C TYR A 178 -2.24 10.26 5.86
N LEU A 179 -1.34 9.80 4.99
CA LEU A 179 -0.61 8.56 5.17
C LEU A 179 0.88 8.87 5.29
N ASN A 180 1.46 8.68 6.48
CA ASN A 180 2.90 8.87 6.68
C ASN A 180 3.69 7.61 6.31
N THR A 181 3.62 7.20 5.05
CA THR A 181 4.25 5.98 4.53
C THR A 181 4.87 6.28 3.17
N PRO A 182 6.14 5.94 2.87
CA PRO A 182 6.71 6.18 1.55
C PRO A 182 6.25 5.15 0.51
N ARG A 183 6.44 5.44 -0.78
CA ARG A 183 6.11 4.52 -1.88
C ARG A 183 6.65 3.11 -1.72
N THR A 184 5.99 2.22 -2.43
CA THR A 184 6.59 0.99 -2.93
C THR A 184 6.59 1.03 -4.46
N ALA A 185 7.68 0.65 -5.09
CA ALA A 185 7.83 0.66 -6.54
C ALA A 185 8.54 -0.61 -6.99
N ARG A 186 7.98 -1.30 -7.98
CA ARG A 186 8.56 -2.54 -8.51
C ARG A 186 8.48 -2.60 -10.02
N TRP A 187 9.53 -3.13 -10.62
CA TRP A 187 9.54 -3.50 -12.03
C TRP A 187 9.96 -4.95 -12.18
N VAL A 188 9.10 -5.72 -12.82
CA VAL A 188 9.37 -7.11 -13.17
C VAL A 188 9.52 -7.18 -14.69
N THR A 189 10.70 -7.56 -15.15
CA THR A 189 10.99 -7.78 -16.58
C THR A 189 11.37 -9.23 -16.78
N THR A 190 10.79 -9.84 -17.80
CA THR A 190 10.95 -11.25 -18.11
C THR A 190 11.32 -11.39 -19.58
N PRO A 191 12.59 -11.19 -19.97
CA PRO A 191 13.07 -11.61 -21.27
C PRO A 191 12.91 -13.12 -21.41
N GLN A 192 12.46 -13.58 -22.58
CA GLN A 192 12.17 -14.97 -22.83
C GLN A 192 12.60 -15.36 -24.25
N LEU A 193 13.23 -16.53 -24.35
CA LEU A 193 13.60 -17.18 -25.61
C LEU A 193 12.92 -18.54 -25.65
N LEU A 194 12.19 -18.82 -26.71
CA LEU A 194 11.56 -20.11 -26.97
C LEU A 194 12.02 -20.62 -28.32
N ASP A 195 12.33 -21.90 -28.39
CA ASP A 195 12.58 -22.59 -29.65
C ASP A 195 11.82 -23.91 -29.66
N ASN A 196 11.15 -24.19 -30.77
CA ASN A 196 10.41 -25.43 -30.99
C ASN A 196 10.84 -26.03 -32.32
N LEU A 197 11.11 -27.34 -32.31
CA LEU A 197 11.45 -28.12 -33.48
C LEU A 197 10.44 -29.26 -33.63
N SER A 198 9.89 -29.40 -34.83
CA SER A 198 9.04 -30.52 -35.23
C SER A 198 9.70 -31.30 -36.36
N VAL A 199 9.86 -32.60 -36.19
CA VAL A 199 10.49 -33.51 -37.15
C VAL A 199 9.57 -34.69 -37.43
N VAL A 200 9.21 -34.88 -38.70
CA VAL A 200 8.45 -36.03 -39.18
C VAL A 200 9.41 -37.04 -39.80
N ARG A 201 9.45 -38.26 -39.27
CA ARG A 201 10.29 -39.34 -39.82
C ARG A 201 9.58 -40.68 -39.74
N GLY A 202 9.23 -41.25 -40.89
CA GLY A 202 8.49 -42.51 -40.95
C GLY A 202 7.12 -42.36 -40.28
N ALA A 203 6.83 -43.23 -39.31
CA ALA A 203 5.59 -43.22 -38.54
C ALA A 203 5.61 -42.23 -37.36
N HIS A 204 6.70 -41.48 -37.15
CA HIS A 204 6.94 -40.65 -35.97
C HIS A 204 6.86 -39.14 -36.26
N VAL A 205 6.35 -38.40 -35.29
CA VAL A 205 6.37 -36.94 -35.19
C VAL A 205 7.06 -36.58 -33.87
N PHE A 206 8.33 -36.23 -33.98
CA PHE A 206 9.11 -35.76 -32.84
C PHE A 206 8.89 -34.26 -32.65
N ARG A 207 8.62 -33.84 -31.42
CA ARG A 207 8.58 -32.43 -31.01
C ARG A 207 9.51 -32.23 -29.84
N GLY A 208 10.40 -31.27 -29.96
CA GLY A 208 11.28 -30.86 -28.88
C GLY A 208 11.36 -29.35 -28.82
N GLY A 209 11.71 -28.83 -27.66
CA GLY A 209 11.89 -27.40 -27.53
C GLY A 209 12.48 -26.97 -26.22
N ILE A 210 12.87 -25.70 -26.21
CA ILE A 210 13.47 -25.02 -25.08
C ILE A 210 12.70 -23.74 -24.76
N ASN A 211 12.65 -23.39 -23.49
CA ASN A 211 12.11 -22.13 -23.02
C ASN A 211 13.01 -21.59 -21.91
N MET A 212 13.79 -20.57 -22.27
CA MET A 212 14.65 -19.84 -21.35
C MET A 212 13.94 -18.56 -20.93
N ARG A 213 13.79 -18.35 -19.62
CA ARG A 213 13.10 -17.20 -19.06
C ARG A 213 13.92 -16.56 -17.95
N TYR A 214 14.15 -15.26 -18.08
CA TYR A 214 15.02 -14.50 -17.19
C TYR A 214 14.18 -13.52 -16.36
N TYR A 215 13.85 -13.88 -15.12
CA TYR A 215 13.12 -12.98 -14.23
C TYR A 215 14.08 -11.93 -13.67
N ARG A 216 13.77 -10.65 -13.91
CA ARG A 216 14.51 -9.49 -13.40
C ARG A 216 13.53 -8.62 -12.63
N HIS A 217 13.57 -8.72 -11.31
CA HIS A 217 12.70 -7.96 -10.42
C HIS A 217 13.56 -6.96 -9.66
N VAL A 218 13.26 -5.67 -9.84
CA VAL A 218 13.79 -4.59 -9.01
C VAL A 218 12.66 -4.03 -8.19
N ASP A 219 12.88 -3.86 -6.90
CA ASP A 219 11.88 -3.41 -5.95
C ASP A 219 12.49 -2.35 -5.03
N GLN A 220 11.67 -1.37 -4.65
CA GLN A 220 12.04 -0.27 -3.78
C GLN A 220 10.88 0.02 -2.83
N ARG A 221 11.14 0.07 -1.52
CA ARG A 221 10.08 0.13 -0.51
C ARG A 221 10.42 1.07 0.65
N GLY A 222 9.42 1.85 1.07
CA GLY A 222 9.42 2.56 2.36
C GLY A 222 8.96 1.70 3.55
N GLN A 223 8.58 0.45 3.30
CA GLN A 223 8.06 -0.50 4.30
C GLN A 223 8.74 -1.87 4.19
N PRO A 224 10.08 -1.98 4.35
CA PRO A 224 10.74 -3.28 4.36
C PRO A 224 10.16 -4.15 5.49
N GLY A 225 9.74 -5.38 5.17
CA GLY A 225 9.12 -6.29 6.14
C GLY A 225 7.78 -5.82 6.73
N GLY A 226 7.11 -4.83 6.12
CA GLY A 226 5.86 -4.27 6.62
C GLY A 226 6.03 -3.17 7.68
N ILE A 227 7.26 -2.75 7.98
CA ILE A 227 7.55 -1.71 8.98
C ILE A 227 7.94 -0.42 8.27
N ASN A 228 7.25 0.68 8.59
CA ASN A 228 7.53 2.01 8.05
C ASN A 228 8.92 2.52 8.44
N VAL A 229 9.65 3.06 7.46
CA VAL A 229 10.91 3.80 7.71
C VAL A 229 10.66 5.23 8.21
N THR A 230 9.41 5.70 8.10
CA THR A 230 8.99 7.02 8.60
C THR A 230 8.81 7.00 10.12
N PRO A 231 9.12 8.11 10.81
CA PRO A 231 8.82 8.24 12.23
C PRO A 231 7.33 8.08 12.53
N SER A 232 7.00 7.59 13.72
CA SER A 232 5.65 7.50 14.24
C SER A 232 5.58 8.07 15.64
N VAL A 233 4.53 8.84 15.92
CA VAL A 233 4.18 9.40 17.21
C VAL A 233 2.80 8.90 17.55
N THR A 234 2.71 7.99 18.51
CA THR A 234 1.45 7.33 18.89
C THR A 234 0.90 7.92 20.18
N PHE A 235 -0.43 7.96 20.27
CA PHE A 235 -1.16 8.35 21.46
C PHE A 235 -1.84 7.11 22.03
N SER A 236 -1.83 6.95 23.36
CA SER A 236 -2.42 5.78 24.03
C SER A 236 -2.77 6.14 25.47
N GLY A 237 -4.03 5.92 25.86
CA GLY A 237 -4.48 6.07 27.25
C GLY A 237 -3.92 5.00 28.19
N THR A 238 -3.46 3.86 27.65
CA THR A 238 -2.90 2.75 28.43
C THR A 238 -1.42 2.98 28.74
N THR A 239 -0.63 3.32 27.72
CA THR A 239 0.82 3.57 27.87
C THR A 239 1.09 4.91 28.54
N ARG A 240 0.20 5.89 28.31
CA ARG A 240 0.22 7.18 28.96
C ARG A 240 -1.13 7.43 29.66
N PRO A 241 -1.30 6.99 30.92
CA PRO A 241 -2.52 7.22 31.67
C PRO A 241 -2.88 8.70 31.71
N ALA A 242 -4.13 9.08 31.43
CA ALA A 242 -4.50 10.50 31.50
C ALA A 242 -4.69 10.98 32.94
N PHE A 243 -5.20 10.09 33.80
CA PHE A 243 -5.75 10.46 35.09
C PHE A 243 -4.77 10.33 36.25
N ILE A 244 -4.85 11.26 37.20
CA ILE A 244 -4.14 11.23 38.48
C ILE A 244 -4.45 9.95 39.26
N GLY A 245 -3.49 9.53 40.09
CA GLY A 245 -3.56 8.25 40.80
C GLY A 245 -2.83 7.10 40.11
N THR A 246 -2.31 7.32 38.89
CA THR A 246 -1.39 6.40 38.20
C THR A 246 -0.04 7.08 37.97
N THR A 247 1.07 6.37 38.14
CA THR A 247 2.42 6.91 37.85
C THR A 247 2.55 7.30 36.37
N GLY A 248 3.17 8.45 36.09
CA GLY A 248 3.41 8.93 34.72
C GLY A 248 2.17 9.52 34.03
N ASN A 249 1.13 9.87 34.78
CA ASN A 249 -0.12 10.37 34.22
C ASN A 249 -0.02 11.77 33.58
N SER A 250 -1.01 12.12 32.76
CA SER A 250 -1.11 13.41 32.06
C SER A 250 -1.64 14.58 32.90
N GLY A 251 -2.12 14.35 34.13
CA GLY A 251 -2.56 15.38 35.07
C GLY A 251 -4.06 15.72 35.05
N PHE A 252 -4.92 14.76 34.71
CA PHE A 252 -6.37 14.96 34.68
C PHE A 252 -7.09 14.23 35.82
N THR A 253 -8.24 14.74 36.27
CA THR A 253 -9.05 14.09 37.32
C THR A 253 -10.17 13.29 36.68
N PRO A 254 -10.36 11.98 36.97
CA PRO A 254 -11.44 11.21 36.35
C PRO A 254 -12.80 11.69 36.86
N ALA A 255 -13.84 11.60 36.03
CA ALA A 255 -15.19 11.91 36.46
C ALA A 255 -15.61 10.93 37.59
N PRO A 256 -16.22 11.39 38.69
CA PRO A 256 -16.63 10.50 39.77
C PRO A 256 -17.60 9.41 39.29
N GLY A 257 -17.25 8.15 39.54
CA GLY A 257 -18.05 6.99 39.15
C GLY A 257 -18.06 6.66 37.65
N ILE A 258 -17.14 7.22 36.86
CA ILE A 258 -16.98 6.85 35.45
C ILE A 258 -16.70 5.36 35.31
N ASN A 259 -17.30 4.72 34.30
CA ASN A 259 -16.99 3.34 33.95
C ASN A 259 -15.52 3.23 33.49
N ALA A 260 -14.86 2.09 33.79
CA ALA A 260 -13.45 1.89 33.45
C ALA A 260 -13.17 2.00 31.93
N THR A 261 -14.06 1.47 31.08
CA THR A 261 -13.93 1.56 29.62
C THR A 261 -14.06 3.00 29.13
N ASP A 262 -15.04 3.75 29.64
CA ASP A 262 -15.21 5.18 29.31
C ASP A 262 -14.01 6.00 29.79
N ALA A 263 -13.45 5.68 30.95
CA ALA A 263 -12.23 6.31 31.45
C ALA A 263 -11.04 6.06 30.50
N THR A 264 -10.83 4.83 30.03
CA THR A 264 -9.77 4.53 29.06
C THR A 264 -9.97 5.29 27.75
N ASN A 265 -11.19 5.33 27.22
CA ASN A 265 -11.52 6.06 25.99
C ASN A 265 -11.29 7.57 26.15
N LEU A 266 -11.82 8.16 27.23
CA LEU A 266 -11.64 9.56 27.57
C LEU A 266 -10.15 9.91 27.75
N GLY A 267 -9.37 9.03 28.39
CA GLY A 267 -7.94 9.21 28.54
C GLY A 267 -7.18 9.23 27.21
N GLY A 268 -7.56 8.37 26.26
CA GLY A 268 -7.05 8.41 24.89
C GLY A 268 -7.38 9.72 24.18
N VAL A 269 -8.63 10.18 24.27
CA VAL A 269 -9.07 11.47 23.70
C VAL A 269 -8.33 12.65 24.32
N ILE A 270 -8.14 12.65 25.65
CA ILE A 270 -7.33 13.66 26.33
C ILE A 270 -5.91 13.68 25.77
N ASN A 271 -5.26 12.52 25.64
CA ASN A 271 -3.91 12.50 25.10
C ASN A 271 -3.84 13.01 23.66
N ASN A 272 -4.82 12.68 22.81
CA ASN A 272 -4.93 13.24 21.48
C ASN A 272 -5.05 14.78 21.55
N LEU A 273 -6.10 15.30 22.18
CA LEU A 273 -6.46 16.73 22.19
C LEU A 273 -5.39 17.65 22.79
N TYR A 274 -4.65 17.15 23.77
CA TYR A 274 -3.61 17.91 24.48
C TYR A 274 -2.20 17.63 23.95
N GLY A 275 -2.06 16.88 22.84
CA GLY A 275 -0.76 16.63 22.23
C GLY A 275 0.19 15.94 23.19
N LEU A 276 -0.26 14.86 23.84
CA LEU A 276 0.50 14.11 24.84
C LEU A 276 0.89 12.72 24.31
N PRO A 277 2.03 12.59 23.58
CA PRO A 277 2.46 11.32 23.01
C PRO A 277 2.72 10.25 24.05
N ALA A 278 2.34 9.03 23.72
CA ALA A 278 2.69 7.84 24.47
C ALA A 278 4.04 7.25 24.03
N SER A 279 4.33 7.26 22.72
CA SER A 279 5.58 6.74 22.18
C SER A 279 5.98 7.46 20.90
N VAL A 280 7.29 7.58 20.69
CA VAL A 280 7.90 8.08 19.46
C VAL A 280 8.88 7.02 18.97
N THR A 281 8.71 6.57 17.73
CA THR A 281 9.51 5.49 17.14
C THR A 281 10.03 5.89 15.78
N GLN A 282 11.24 5.43 15.44
CA GLN A 282 11.81 5.56 14.10
C GLN A 282 12.59 4.30 13.75
N VAL A 283 12.54 3.92 12.48
CA VAL A 283 13.27 2.77 11.94
C VAL A 283 14.32 3.26 10.96
N PHE A 284 15.48 2.60 10.99
CA PHE A 284 16.62 2.93 10.15
C PHE A 284 16.94 1.76 9.23
N ILE A 285 17.35 2.08 8.00
CA ILE A 285 17.85 1.08 7.05
C ILE A 285 19.36 0.92 7.30
N SER A 286 19.82 -0.30 7.50
CA SER A 286 21.25 -0.60 7.65
C SER A 286 21.96 -0.60 6.29
N ASN A 287 23.09 0.09 6.21
CA ASN A 287 24.10 -0.12 5.19
C ASN A 287 25.15 -1.11 5.69
N LEU A 288 24.96 -2.38 5.35
CA LEU A 288 25.83 -3.48 5.81
C LEU A 288 27.26 -3.39 5.26
N ALA A 289 27.47 -2.73 4.13
CA ALA A 289 28.81 -2.60 3.54
C ALA A 289 29.69 -1.60 4.29
N GLN A 290 29.07 -0.60 4.92
CA GLN A 290 29.77 0.45 5.68
C GLN A 290 29.55 0.33 7.20
N ASP A 291 28.83 -0.70 7.66
CA ASP A 291 28.43 -0.89 9.06
C ASP A 291 27.81 0.39 9.70
N THR A 292 26.90 1.03 8.96
CA THR A 292 26.23 2.27 9.40
C THR A 292 24.74 2.21 9.12
N PHE A 293 23.96 3.05 9.81
CA PHE A 293 22.58 3.33 9.42
C PHE A 293 22.53 4.42 8.36
N LEU A 294 21.71 4.21 7.33
CA LEU A 294 21.41 5.24 6.36
C LEU A 294 20.59 6.35 7.03
N PRO A 295 20.79 7.63 6.65
CA PRO A 295 19.95 8.70 7.13
C PRO A 295 18.50 8.45 6.70
N TYR A 296 17.53 8.84 7.53
CA TYR A 296 16.10 8.72 7.19
C TYR A 296 15.74 9.48 5.90
N LYS A 297 16.30 10.67 5.70
CA LYS A 297 16.10 11.48 4.50
C LYS A 297 17.36 12.21 4.11
N THR A 298 17.50 12.45 2.81
CA THR A 298 18.51 13.35 2.23
C THR A 298 17.78 14.42 1.42
N GLY A 299 17.81 15.66 1.92
CA GLY A 299 16.94 16.73 1.41
C GLY A 299 15.46 16.38 1.59
N ASN A 300 14.69 16.41 0.50
CA ASN A 300 13.26 16.07 0.47
C ASN A 300 12.97 14.61 0.08
N ASN A 301 14.00 13.77 -0.03
CA ASN A 301 13.83 12.36 -0.39
C ASN A 301 13.98 11.47 0.83
N ILE A 302 12.96 10.64 1.10
CA ILE A 302 13.04 9.58 2.10
C ILE A 302 13.90 8.45 1.56
N THR A 303 14.80 7.95 2.40
CA THR A 303 15.62 6.78 2.09
C THR A 303 14.73 5.54 2.04
N LEU A 304 14.78 4.83 0.92
CA LEU A 304 14.00 3.62 0.69
C LEU A 304 14.92 2.41 0.64
N TYR A 305 14.41 1.28 1.13
CA TYR A 305 15.06 0.00 0.91
C TYR A 305 14.95 -0.36 -0.57
N ALA A 306 16.02 -0.90 -1.16
CA ALA A 306 16.03 -1.35 -2.54
C ALA A 306 16.55 -2.78 -2.59
N GLU A 307 15.90 -3.62 -3.38
CA GLU A 307 16.28 -5.00 -3.61
C GLU A 307 16.20 -5.36 -5.08
N LYS A 308 17.03 -6.33 -5.47
CA LYS A 308 17.02 -6.90 -6.81
C LYS A 308 17.02 -8.41 -6.71
N HIS A 309 16.03 -9.03 -7.33
CA HIS A 309 15.90 -10.47 -7.46
C HIS A 309 16.10 -10.87 -8.91
N ASN A 310 17.04 -11.78 -9.16
CA ASN A 310 17.24 -12.40 -10.46
C ASN A 310 16.97 -13.90 -10.33
N LEU A 311 16.20 -14.44 -11.25
CA LEU A 311 15.98 -15.89 -11.37
C LEU A 311 16.04 -16.27 -12.84
N ASP A 312 16.81 -17.32 -13.13
CA ASP A 312 16.96 -17.85 -14.48
C ASP A 312 16.27 -19.22 -14.52
N GLN A 313 15.28 -19.36 -15.40
CA GLN A 313 14.51 -20.57 -15.57
C GLN A 313 14.78 -21.16 -16.95
N TYR A 314 15.13 -22.45 -16.98
CA TYR A 314 15.38 -23.22 -18.18
C TYR A 314 14.44 -24.41 -18.21
N ASN A 315 13.54 -24.45 -19.20
CA ASN A 315 12.62 -25.57 -19.40
C ASN A 315 12.93 -26.25 -20.74
N PHE A 316 12.90 -27.58 -20.73
CA PHE A 316 13.15 -28.43 -21.89
C PHE A 316 12.01 -29.44 -22.01
N TYR A 317 11.64 -29.80 -23.23
CA TYR A 317 10.71 -30.91 -23.45
C TYR A 317 11.07 -31.71 -24.69
N PHE A 318 10.63 -32.96 -24.69
CA PHE A 318 10.66 -33.86 -25.83
C PHE A 318 9.40 -34.73 -25.82
N GLN A 319 8.78 -34.88 -26.98
CA GLN A 319 7.60 -35.70 -27.21
C GLN A 319 7.80 -36.46 -28.53
N ASP A 320 7.39 -37.72 -28.55
CA ASP A 320 7.21 -38.52 -29.76
C ASP A 320 5.73 -38.91 -29.88
N GLU A 321 5.15 -38.65 -31.04
CA GLU A 321 3.82 -39.14 -31.42
C GLU A 321 3.99 -40.06 -32.64
N TRP A 322 3.57 -41.33 -32.51
CA TRP A 322 3.70 -42.29 -33.60
C TRP A 322 2.38 -42.95 -33.98
N LYS A 323 2.31 -43.41 -35.23
CA LYS A 323 1.25 -44.31 -35.70
C LYS A 323 1.71 -45.77 -35.61
N VAL A 324 0.97 -46.58 -34.85
CA VAL A 324 1.24 -48.02 -34.70
C VAL A 324 0.92 -48.80 -35.98
N ARG A 325 -0.03 -48.33 -36.80
CA ARG A 325 -0.38 -48.91 -38.10
C ARG A 325 -0.49 -47.82 -39.18
N PRO A 326 -0.20 -48.11 -40.46
CA PRO A 326 -0.31 -47.16 -41.56
C PRO A 326 -1.78 -46.97 -42.00
N ASN A 327 -2.65 -46.53 -41.10
CA ASN A 327 -4.07 -46.32 -41.38
C ASN A 327 -4.51 -45.04 -40.67
#